data_AF-A0A8I2BX71-F1
#
_entry.id   AF-A0A8I2BX71-F1
#
_cell.length_a   1.000
_cell.length_b   1.000
_cell.length_c   1.000
_cell.angle_alpha   90.00
_cell.angle_beta   90.00
_cell.angle_gamma   90.00
#
_symmetry.space_group_name_H-M   'P 1'
#
loop_
_entity.id
_entity.type
_entity.pdbx_description
1 polymer ?
#
loop_
_entity_poly.entity_id
_entity_poly.type
_entity_poly.pdbx_seq_one_letter_code
_entity_poly.pdbx_strand_id
1 'polypeptide(L)' 'MAAIVAFVSQKGGVGKSTLARALAREAAAGGLRVKVADLDTQQGTAVDWH' A
#
# COMPACT_ATOMS: atom_id res chain seq x y z
N MET A 1 1.57 1.35 19.89
CA MET A 1 0.98 0.17 19.25
C MET A 1 0.85 0.44 17.75
N ALA A 2 1.08 -0.53 16.88
CA ALA A 2 1.00 -0.34 15.43
C ALA A 2 -0.19 -1.12 14.85
N ALA A 3 -0.94 -0.49 13.95
CA ALA A 3 -1.98 -1.18 13.16
C ALA A 3 -1.36 -1.68 11.85
N ILE A 4 -1.65 -2.93 11.48
CA ILE A 4 -1.19 -3.55 10.23
C ILE A 4 -2.41 -3.76 9.34
N VAL A 5 -2.38 -3.21 8.13
CA VAL A 5 -3.47 -3.31 7.15
C VAL A 5 -2.91 -3.96 5.89
N ALA A 6 -3.55 -5.03 5.42
CA ALA A 6 -3.15 -5.78 4.23
C ALA A 6 -4.24 -5.69 3.15
N PHE A 7 -3.85 -5.27 1.94
CA PHE A 7 -4.72 -5.25 0.77
C PHE A 7 -4.49 -6.51 -0.05
N VAL A 8 -5.38 -7.50 0.08
CA VAL A 8 -5.23 -8.83 -0.52
C VAL A 8 -6.32 -9.11 -1.56
N SER A 9 -5.94 -9.75 -2.67
CA SER A 9 -6.86 -10.26 -3.69
C SER A 9 -6.14 -11.24 -4.60
N GLN A 10 -6.86 -12.22 -5.14
CA GLN A 10 -6.35 -13.20 -6.10
C GLN A 10 -6.22 -12.66 -7.53
N LYS A 11 -6.74 -11.46 -7.80
CA LYS A 11 -6.71 -10.84 -9.14
C LYS A 11 -5.74 -9.65 -9.18
N GLY A 12 -4.93 -9.59 -10.23
CA GLY A 12 -4.10 -8.43 -10.58
C GLY A 12 -4.96 -7.25 -11.05
N GLY A 13 -4.49 -6.01 -10.85
CA GLY A 13 -5.17 -4.83 -11.39
C GLY A 13 -6.47 -4.40 -10.69
N VAL A 14 -6.85 -5.01 -9.56
CA VAL A 14 -8.06 -4.63 -8.79
C VAL A 14 -7.86 -3.43 -7.85
N GLY A 15 -6.73 -2.72 -7.96
CA GLY A 15 -6.46 -1.51 -7.19
C GLY A 15 -5.82 -1.71 -5.80
N LYS A 16 -5.25 -2.89 -5.49
CA LYS A 16 -4.57 -3.16 -4.20
C LYS A 16 -3.52 -2.09 -3.85
N SER A 17 -2.56 -1.87 -4.75
CA SER A 17 -1.47 -0.91 -4.55
C SER A 17 -1.97 0.54 -4.53
N THR A 18 -3.01 0.85 -5.31
CA THR A 18 -3.69 2.15 -5.29
C THR A 18 -4.29 2.45 -3.92
N LEU A 19 -5.07 1.52 -3.37
CA LEU A 19 -5.71 1.67 -2.07
C LEU A 19 -4.68 1.70 -0.93
N ALA A 20 -3.63 0.87 -1.01
CA ALA A 20 -2.54 0.88 -0.04
C ALA A 20 -1.84 2.25 0.03
N ARG A 21 -1.54 2.86 -1.13
CA ARG A 21 -0.94 4.20 -1.20
C ARG A 21 -1.90 5.29 -0.74
N ALA A 22 -3.18 5.21 -1.11
CA ALA A 22 -4.19 6.18 -0.69
C ALA A 22 -4.37 6.19 0.83
N LEU A 23 -4.53 5.01 1.45
CA LEU A 23 -4.61 4.89 2.90
C LEU A 23 -3.35 5.42 3.58
N ALA A 24 -2.17 5.07 3.05
CA ALA A 24 -0.91 5.54 3.61
C ALA A 24 -0.77 7.07 3.56
N ARG A 25 -1.20 7.70 2.46
CA ARG A 25 -1.21 9.15 2.29
C ARG A 25 -2.12 9.83 3.32
N GLU A 26 -3.37 9.35 3.47
CA GLU A 26 -4.31 9.94 4.42
C GLU A 26 -3.88 9.73 5.87
N ALA A 27 -3.36 8.55 6.21
CA ALA A 27 -2.83 8.28 7.55
C ALA A 27 -1.64 9.20 7.88
N ALA A 28 -0.72 9.42 6.93
CA ALA A 28 0.40 10.34 7.11
C ALA A 28 -0.07 11.79 7.23
N ALA A 29 -1.06 12.21 6.41
CA ALA A 29 -1.67 13.53 6.51
C ALA A 29 -2.37 13.76 7.86
N GLY A 30 -2.91 12.71 8.47
CA GLY A 30 -3.45 12.70 9.82
C GLY A 30 -2.41 12.66 10.94
N GLY A 31 -1.10 12.77 10.63
CA GLY A 31 -0.02 12.83 11.62
C GLY A 31 0.50 11.48 12.10
N LEU A 32 0.07 10.37 11.48
CA LEU A 32 0.58 9.04 11.83
C LEU A 32 1.93 8.77 11.17
N ARG A 33 2.79 8.00 11.85
CA ARG A 33 3.98 7.42 11.22
C ARG A 33 3.56 6.19 10.42
N VAL A 34 3.76 6.25 9.11
CA VAL A 34 3.29 5.23 8.16
C VAL A 34 4.47 4.59 7.43
N LYS A 35 4.35 3.30 7.14
CA LYS A 35 5.26 2.56 6.25
C LYS A 35 4.43 1.74 5.28
N VAL A 36 4.75 1.84 3.98
CA VAL A 36 4.19 0.98 2.94
C VAL A 36 5.17 -0.17 2.71
N ALA A 37 4.66 -1.40 2.65
CA ALA A 37 5.42 -2.58 2.27
C ALA A 37 4.79 -3.19 1.01
N ASP A 38 5.59 -3.31 -0.05
CA ASP A 38 5.19 -4.03 -1.25
C ASP A 38 5.73 -5.46 -1.16
N LEU A 39 4.82 -6.44 -1.18
CA LEU A 39 5.14 -7.86 -1.14
C LEU A 39 5.04 -8.50 -2.53
N ASP A 40 4.63 -7.74 -3.55
CA ASP A 40 4.71 -8.15 -4.95
C ASP A 40 6.05 -7.68 -5.52
N THR A 41 7.12 -8.39 -5.17
CA THR A 41 8.49 -8.03 -5.56
C THR A 41 8.75 -8.19 -7.06
N GLN A 42 7.85 -8.85 -7.81
CA GLN A 42 7.96 -9.02 -9.24
C GLN A 42 7.36 -7.83 -10.01
N GLN A 43 6.20 -7.33 -9.57
CA GLN A 43 5.57 -6.18 -10.22
C GLN A 43 6.04 -4.84 -9.63
N GLY A 44 6.30 -4.77 -8.32
CA GLY A 44 6.87 -3.60 -7.66
C GLY A 44 6.02 -2.32 -7.73
N THR A 45 4.73 -2.43 -8.03
CA THR A 45 3.85 -1.27 -8.37
C THR A 45 3.84 -0.17 -7.31
N ALA A 46 4.08 -0.49 -6.03
CA ALA A 46 4.12 0.52 -4.98
C ALA A 46 5.49 1.21 -4.85
N VAL A 47 6.56 0.60 -5.35
CA VAL A 47 7.96 1.05 -5.19
C VAL A 47 8.54 1.66 -6.47
N ASP A 48 8.22 1.09 -7.64
CA ASP A 48 8.67 1.54 -8.95
C ASP A 48 7.44 1.59 -9.90
N TRP A 49 6.96 2.80 -10.16
CA TRP A 49 5.77 3.03 -10.98
C TRP A 49 6.21 3.46 -12.37
N HIS A 50 5.95 2.62 -13.38
CA HIS A 50 6.17 2.91 -14.80
C HIS A 50 4.95 3.55 -15.47
#